data_AF-A0A4R1I5G1-F1
#
_entry.id   AF-A0A4R1I5G1-F1
#
_cell.length_a   1.000
_cell.length_b   1.000
_cell.length_c   1.000
_cell.angle_alpha   90.00
_cell.angle_beta   90.00
_cell.angle_gamma   90.00
#
_symmetry.space_group_name_H-M   'P 1'
#
loop_
_entity.id
_entity.type
_entity.pdbx_description
1 polymer ?
#
loop_
_entity_poly.entity_id
_entity_poly.type
_entity_poly.pdbx_seq_one_letter_code
_entity_poly.pdbx_strand_id
1 'polypeptide(L)' 'MSFISHARSPGKEVQPTSGLPLFDWRPSRALYANPLHVIARRLAERCRVPFHVALAHAEQAGLGKEAC' A
#
# COMPACT_ATOMS: atom_id res chain seq x y z
N MET A 1 4.52 -30.41 24.68
CA MET A 1 5.63 -30.03 23.78
C MET A 1 5.83 -28.54 23.95
N SER A 2 6.86 -28.16 24.70
CA SER A 2 7.18 -26.76 25.03
C SER A 2 8.63 -26.52 24.65
N PHE A 3 8.89 -25.57 23.75
CA PHE A 3 10.25 -25.13 23.45
C PHE A 3 10.25 -23.64 23.10
N ILE A 4 10.34 -22.77 24.10
CA ILE A 4 10.96 -21.47 23.91
C ILE A 4 11.85 -21.21 25.11
N SER A 5 13.10 -21.61 24.98
CA SER A 5 14.17 -21.07 25.79
C SER A 5 15.41 -20.93 24.91
N HIS A 6 16.04 -19.76 25.02
CA HIS A 6 17.40 -19.42 24.59
C HIS A 6 17.56 -18.90 23.15
N ALA A 7 17.68 -17.58 23.05
CA ALA A 7 18.92 -17.00 22.52
C ALA A 7 19.03 -15.53 22.95
N ARG A 8 19.50 -15.33 24.18
CA ARG A 8 20.10 -14.06 24.60
C ARG A 8 21.61 -14.19 24.33
N SER A 9 22.06 -13.67 23.19
CA SER A 9 23.48 -13.40 22.94
C SER A 9 23.60 -12.07 22.20
N PRO A 10 23.96 -10.97 22.89
CA PRO A 10 24.35 -9.73 22.24
C PRO A 10 25.83 -9.87 21.84
N GLY A 11 26.14 -9.80 20.55
CA GLY A 11 27.54 -9.71 20.12
C GLY A 11 28.01 -10.73 19.08
N LYS A 12 27.19 -11.04 18.06
CA LYS A 12 27.74 -11.59 16.83
C LYS A 12 27.15 -10.86 15.64
N GLU A 13 27.96 -9.92 15.16
CA GLU A 13 27.91 -9.36 13.82
C GLU A 13 27.68 -10.49 12.82
N VAL A 14 26.51 -10.48 12.17
CA VAL A 14 26.30 -11.22 10.93
C VAL A 14 25.95 -10.15 9.91
N GLN A 15 26.99 -9.63 9.26
CA GLN A 15 26.83 -9.00 7.95
C GLN A 15 26.92 -10.12 6.90
N PRO A 16 25.82 -10.49 6.23
CA PRO A 16 25.91 -10.99 4.88
C PRO A 16 25.68 -9.80 3.96
N THR A 17 26.79 -9.25 3.48
CA THR A 17 26.88 -8.54 2.21
C THR A 17 26.07 -9.27 1.13
N SER A 18 25.50 -8.48 0.21
CA SER A 18 24.80 -8.93 -1.02
C SER A 18 23.29 -9.16 -0.91
N GLY A 19 22.57 -8.15 -0.41
CA GLY A 19 21.56 -7.46 -1.23
C GLY A 19 20.36 -8.24 -1.78
N LEU A 20 19.88 -9.28 -1.11
CA LEU A 20 18.49 -9.71 -1.30
C LEU A 20 17.60 -8.67 -0.58
N PRO A 21 16.57 -8.09 -1.24
CA PRO A 21 15.68 -7.19 -0.53
C PRO A 21 15.02 -8.01 0.58
N LEU A 22 15.40 -7.70 1.82
CA LEU A 22 14.61 -8.02 3.00
C LEU A 22 13.20 -7.63 2.61
N PHE A 23 12.31 -8.63 2.52
CA PHE A 23 10.93 -8.46 2.11
C PHE A 23 10.35 -7.21 2.79
N ASP A 24 10.26 -6.12 2.02
CA ASP A 24 9.81 -4.84 2.54
C ASP A 24 8.29 -4.92 2.53
N TRP A 25 7.71 -5.27 3.68
CA TRP A 25 6.26 -5.34 3.87
C TRP A 25 5.59 -3.98 3.71
N ARG A 26 6.38 -2.90 3.61
CA ARG A 26 5.87 -1.58 3.28
C ARG A 26 5.21 -1.65 1.91
N PRO A 27 3.93 -1.31 1.77
CA PRO A 27 3.30 -1.23 0.48
C PRO A 27 4.08 -0.19 -0.31
N SER A 28 4.79 -0.64 -1.36
CA SER A 28 5.40 0.20 -2.37
C SER A 28 4.38 1.26 -2.72
N ARG A 29 4.64 2.50 -2.32
CA ARG A 29 3.73 3.62 -2.50
C ARG A 29 3.49 3.70 -4.01
N ALA A 30 2.36 3.17 -4.48
CA ALA A 30 2.15 2.94 -5.90
C ALA A 30 2.26 4.29 -6.62
N LEU A 31 3.37 4.50 -7.31
CA LEU A 31 3.69 5.73 -8.05
C LEU A 31 2.75 5.95 -9.25
N TYR A 32 1.90 4.97 -9.55
CA TYR A 32 0.83 5.05 -10.53
C TYR A 32 -0.51 5.02 -9.80
N ALA A 33 -0.88 6.16 -9.20
CA ALA A 33 -2.23 6.34 -8.70
C ALA A 33 -3.17 6.42 -9.91
N ASN A 34 -4.01 5.41 -10.11
CA ASN A 34 -5.06 5.42 -11.13
C ASN A 34 -5.83 6.75 -11.02
N PRO A 35 -5.94 7.55 -12.11
CA PRO A 35 -6.57 8.86 -12.08
C PRO A 35 -8.01 8.80 -11.54
N LEU A 36 -8.73 7.72 -11.84
CA LEU A 36 -10.06 7.47 -11.31
C LEU A 36 -10.06 7.36 -9.77
N HIS A 37 -9.10 6.63 -9.18
CA HIS A 37 -8.99 6.52 -7.72
C HIS A 37 -8.64 7.87 -7.06
N VAL A 38 -7.85 8.71 -7.72
CA VAL A 38 -7.55 10.06 -7.22
C VAL A 38 -8.81 10.92 -7.19
N ILE A 39 -9.60 10.87 -8.27
CA ILE A 39 -10.86 11.61 -8.38
C ILE A 39 -11.87 11.09 -7.35
N ALA A 40 -12.05 9.77 -7.25
CA ALA A 40 -12.93 9.14 -6.27
C ALA A 40 -12.56 9.52 -4.84
N ARG A 41 -11.26 9.59 -4.51
CA ARG A 41 -10.81 10.01 -3.18
C ARG A 41 -11.16 11.45 -2.86
N ARG A 42 -10.96 12.37 -3.82
CA ARG A 42 -11.35 13.78 -3.68
C ARG A 42 -12.86 13.93 -3.54
N LEU A 43 -13.65 13.16 -4.28
CA LEU A 43 -15.11 13.16 -4.18
C LEU A 43 -15.59 12.64 -2.82
N ALA A 44 -15.00 11.54 -2.35
CA ALA A 44 -15.30 10.98 -1.03
C ALA A 44 -15.07 12.00 0.09
N GLU A 45 -13.92 12.70 0.07
CA GLU A 45 -13.58 13.73 1.06
C GLU A 45 -14.51 14.95 0.99
N ARG A 46 -14.82 15.43 -0.23
CA ARG A 46 -15.69 16.60 -0.43
C ARG A 46 -17.14 16.33 -0.06
N CYS A 47 -17.67 15.17 -0.45
CA CYS A 47 -19.07 14.81 -0.23
C CYS A 47 -19.30 14.08 1.10
N ARG A 48 -18.23 13.78 1.86
CA ARG A 48 -18.27 12.96 3.09
C ARG A 48 -18.98 11.62 2.88
N VAL A 49 -18.75 11.00 1.73
CA VAL A 49 -19.28 9.68 1.38
C VAL A 49 -18.18 8.63 1.42
N PRO A 50 -18.52 7.34 1.62
CA PRO A 50 -17.55 6.27 1.53
C PRO A 50 -16.86 6.23 0.16
N PHE A 51 -15.57 5.87 0.15
CA PHE A 51 -14.76 5.83 -1.08
C PHE A 51 -15.37 4.96 -2.19
N HIS A 52 -15.93 3.79 -1.85
CA HIS A 52 -16.54 2.89 -2.84
C HIS A 52 -17.76 3.51 -3.53
N VAL A 53 -18.54 4.34 -2.82
CA VAL A 53 -19.68 5.08 -3.39
C VAL A 53 -19.18 6.14 -4.37
N ALA A 54 -18.17 6.92 -3.95
CA ALA A 54 -17.54 7.92 -4.81
C ALA A 54 -16.88 7.30 -6.05
N LEU A 55 -16.28 6.11 -5.90
CA LEU A 55 -15.67 5.35 -7.00
C LEU A 55 -16.71 4.90 -8.02
N ALA A 56 -17.80 4.27 -7.57
CA ALA A 56 -18.87 3.83 -8.46
C ALA A 56 -19.48 4.99 -9.26
N HIS A 57 -19.71 6.14 -8.60
CA HIS A 57 -20.20 7.33 -9.30
C HIS A 57 -19.18 7.94 -10.25
N ALA A 58 -17.89 7.96 -9.89
CA ALA A 58 -16.83 8.43 -10.77
C ALA A 58 -16.69 7.54 -12.02
N GLU A 59 -16.82 6.22 -11.86
CA GLU A 59 -16.85 5.24 -12.95
C GLU A 59 -18.05 5.44 -13.88
N GLN A 60 -19.25 5.60 -13.31
CA GLN A 60 -20.48 5.88 -14.06
C GLN A 60 -20.40 7.20 -14.84
N ALA A 61 -19.77 8.22 -14.25
CA ALA A 61 -19.52 9.51 -14.89
C ALA A 61 -18.41 9.44 -15.96
N GLY A 62 -17.74 8.30 -16.13
CA GLY A 62 -16.66 8.12 -17.09
C GLY A 62 -15.35 8.83 -16.70
N LEU A 63 -15.21 9.24 -15.44
CA LEU A 63 -14.01 9.92 -14.96
C LEU A 63 -12.80 8.97 -14.99
N GLY A 64 -11.63 9.47 -15.35
CA GLY A 64 -10.40 8.67 -15.41
C GLY A 64 -10.18 7.84 -16.68
N LYS A 65 -11.07 7.94 -17.67
CA LYS A 65 -10.88 7.33 -19.01
C LYS A 65 -9.98 8.16 -19.95
N GLU A 66 -9.52 9.34 -19.53
CA GLU A 66 -8.77 10.28 -20.38
C GLU A 66 -7.24 10.06 -20.37
N ALA A 67 -6.78 8.90 -19.88
CA ALA A 67 -5.35 8.57 -19.81
C ALA A 67 -4.96 7.37 -20.68
N CYS A 68 -5.75 7.08 -21.73
CA CYS A 68 -5.39 6.12 -22.78
C CYS A 68 -5.23 6.83 -24.12
#